data_AF-A0A7R7XPD5-F1
#
_entry.id   AF-A0A7R7XPD5-F1
#
_cell.length_a   1.000
_cell.length_b   1.000
_cell.length_c   1.000
_cell.angle_alpha   90.00
_cell.angle_beta   90.00
_cell.angle_gamma   90.00
#
_symmetry.space_group_name_H-M   'P 1'
#
loop_
_entity.id
_entity.type
_entity.pdbx_description
1 polymer ?
#
loop_
_entity_poly.entity_id
_entity_poly.type
_entity_poly.pdbx_seq_one_letter_code
_entity_poly.pdbx_strand_id
1 'polypeptide(L)'
;MHCNTFDPHFYRRMMGIWVPLALSEAGLLDILLLAASRHLNECDQSQQEHFALLAFQYKASIVQALREAISVETPYFTDSTVIKAIMLAYDELLNNDEVTMKRHAEGAVQMVTLKGGPQTLGMDGLVAGLLFNLLSNVNQHIGVTVKPPWDPWIAGFEAAR
;
A
#
# COMPACT_ATOMS: atom_id res chain seq x y z
N MET A 1 0.51 5.97 -14.56
CA MET A 1 1.65 6.60 -13.87
C MET A 1 2.24 7.70 -14.75
N HIS A 2 2.12 8.97 -14.37
CA HIS A 2 2.86 10.06 -15.01
C HIS A 2 4.20 10.23 -14.30
N CYS A 3 5.27 9.67 -14.88
CA CYS A 3 6.65 9.91 -14.45
C CYS A 3 7.10 11.31 -14.89
N ASN A 4 6.64 12.38 -14.23
CA ASN A 4 7.04 13.74 -14.61
C ASN A 4 7.92 14.48 -13.58
N THR A 5 8.27 13.84 -12.46
CA THR A 5 9.32 14.36 -11.58
C THR A 5 10.05 13.20 -10.92
N PHE A 6 11.28 12.93 -11.37
CA PHE A 6 12.20 12.08 -10.62
C PHE A 6 12.48 12.76 -9.29
N ASP A 7 11.90 12.26 -8.20
CA ASP A 7 12.28 12.65 -6.84
C ASP A 7 13.51 11.82 -6.42
N PRO A 8 14.72 12.42 -6.34
CA PRO A 8 15.93 11.69 -5.98
C PRO A 8 15.85 11.07 -4.57
N HIS A 9 15.06 11.66 -3.67
CA HIS A 9 14.86 11.14 -2.31
C HIS A 9 13.96 9.92 -2.32
N PHE A 10 12.91 9.92 -3.14
CA PHE A 10 12.07 8.74 -3.36
C PHE A 10 12.89 7.60 -3.96
N TYR A 11 13.64 7.85 -5.04
CA TYR A 11 14.49 6.82 -5.67
C TYR A 11 15.51 6.24 -4.69
N ARG A 12 16.19 7.10 -3.90
CA ARG A 12 17.15 6.64 -2.89
C ARG A 12 16.50 5.75 -1.84
N ARG A 13 15.32 6.13 -1.31
CA ARG A 13 14.59 5.31 -0.33
C ARG A 13 14.11 3.99 -0.94
N MET A 14 13.66 4.02 -2.20
CA MET A 14 13.26 2.82 -2.93
C MET A 14 14.43 1.84 -3.08
N MET A 15 15.57 2.30 -3.59
CA MET A 15 16.71 1.42 -3.87
C MET A 15 17.53 1.06 -2.62
N GLY A 16 17.61 1.97 -1.65
CA GLY A 16 18.44 1.81 -0.45
C GLY A 16 17.75 1.15 0.73
N ILE A 17 16.41 1.19 0.79
CA ILE A 17 15.64 0.69 1.94
C ILE A 17 14.59 -0.33 1.49
N TRP A 18 13.71 0.06 0.57
CA TRP A 18 12.57 -0.78 0.17
C TRP A 18 12.98 -2.07 -0.54
N VAL A 19 13.82 -1.99 -1.58
CA VAL A 19 14.23 -3.18 -2.33
C VAL A 19 14.99 -4.18 -1.45
N PRO A 20 16.00 -3.80 -0.64
CA PRO A 20 16.67 -4.72 0.28
C PRO A 20 15.71 -5.37 1.30
N LEU A 21 14.76 -4.59 1.84
CA LEU A 21 13.75 -5.11 2.76
C LEU A 21 12.83 -6.12 2.06
N ALA A 22 12.38 -5.80 0.86
CA ALA A 22 11.52 -6.69 0.07
C ALA A 22 12.22 -8.01 -0.26
N LEU A 23 13.51 -7.97 -0.59
CA LEU A 23 14.31 -9.19 -0.81
C LEU A 23 14.48 -10.04 0.45
N SER A 24 14.32 -9.45 1.64
CA SER A 24 14.45 -10.15 2.93
C SER A 24 13.13 -10.73 3.45
N GLU A 25 11.98 -10.31 2.90
CA GLU A 25 10.65 -10.73 3.33
C GLU A 25 9.78 -11.16 2.14
N ALA A 26 9.41 -12.44 2.09
CA ALA A 26 8.68 -13.03 0.96
C ALA A 26 7.42 -12.24 0.56
N GLY A 27 6.59 -11.83 1.53
CA GLY A 27 5.37 -11.09 1.25
C GLY A 27 5.59 -9.67 0.71
N LEU A 28 6.78 -9.09 0.91
CA LEU A 28 7.16 -7.80 0.31
C LEU A 28 7.81 -7.98 -1.07
N LEU A 29 8.53 -9.09 -1.28
CA LEU A 29 9.00 -9.47 -2.61
C LEU A 29 7.82 -9.69 -3.57
N ASP A 30 6.77 -10.36 -3.11
CA ASP A 30 5.55 -10.57 -3.91
C ASP A 30 4.93 -9.25 -4.37
N ILE A 31 5.01 -8.17 -3.58
CA ILE A 31 4.54 -6.84 -3.99
C ILE A 31 5.35 -6.31 -5.17
N LEU A 32 6.68 -6.44 -5.14
CA LEU A 32 7.54 -6.03 -6.24
C LEU A 32 7.24 -6.83 -7.50
N LEU A 33 7.07 -8.15 -7.36
CA LEU A 33 6.80 -9.05 -8.48
C LEU A 33 5.38 -8.86 -9.05
N LEU A 34 4.40 -8.52 -8.21
CA LEU A 34 3.08 -8.09 -8.63
C LEU A 34 3.17 -6.84 -9.50
N ALA A 35 3.82 -5.78 -9.00
CA ALA A 35 3.98 -4.52 -9.72
C ALA A 35 4.71 -4.72 -11.06
N ALA A 36 5.79 -5.52 -11.07
CA ALA A 36 6.52 -5.86 -12.28
C ALA A 36 5.65 -6.64 -13.27
N SER A 37 4.88 -7.63 -12.81
CA SER A 37 3.99 -8.43 -13.65
C SER A 37 2.88 -7.58 -14.26
N ARG A 38 2.28 -6.64 -13.50
CA ARG A 38 1.29 -5.68 -14.04
C ARG A 38 1.88 -4.82 -15.14
N HIS A 39 3.08 -4.28 -14.92
CA HIS A 39 3.76 -3.46 -15.91
C HIS A 39 4.10 -4.25 -17.18
N LEU A 40 4.64 -5.47 -17.03
CA LEU A 40 4.98 -6.33 -18.16
C LEU A 40 3.73 -6.79 -18.92
N ASN A 41 2.62 -7.03 -18.24
CA ASN A 41 1.33 -7.34 -18.87
C ASN A 41 0.81 -6.18 -19.76
N GLU A 42 1.15 -4.94 -19.44
CA GLU A 42 0.82 -3.76 -20.25
C GLU A 42 1.80 -3.57 -21.42
N CYS A 43 3.09 -3.84 -21.21
CA CYS A 43 4.15 -3.58 -22.19
C CYS A 43 4.40 -4.72 -23.19
N ASP A 44 4.19 -5.98 -22.80
CA ASP A 44 4.45 -7.16 -23.61
C ASP A 44 3.16 -7.94 -23.91
N GLN A 45 2.54 -7.59 -25.04
CA GLN A 45 1.31 -8.24 -25.51
C GLN A 45 1.52 -9.71 -25.86
N SER A 46 2.77 -10.16 -26.13
CA SER A 46 3.03 -11.55 -26.53
C SER A 46 2.98 -12.53 -25.36
N GLN A 47 3.12 -12.04 -24.13
CA GLN A 47 3.12 -12.82 -22.89
C GLN A 47 2.06 -12.32 -21.90
N GLN A 48 1.04 -11.62 -22.39
CA GLN A 48 0.01 -10.99 -21.57
C GLN A 48 -0.65 -11.98 -20.60
N GLU A 49 -1.14 -13.13 -21.10
CA GLU A 49 -1.78 -14.14 -20.24
C GLU A 49 -0.85 -14.68 -19.14
N HIS A 50 0.44 -14.83 -19.46
CA HIS A 50 1.44 -15.30 -18.51
C HIS A 50 1.65 -14.29 -17.37
N PHE A 51 1.84 -13.02 -17.71
CA PHE A 51 2.02 -11.96 -16.71
C PHE A 51 0.75 -11.66 -15.92
N ALA A 52 -0.44 -11.79 -16.53
CA ALA A 52 -1.71 -11.73 -15.83
C ALA A 52 -1.84 -12.85 -14.78
N LEU A 53 -1.45 -14.08 -15.12
CA LEU A 53 -1.45 -15.21 -14.20
C LEU A 53 -0.47 -14.99 -13.03
N LEU A 54 0.75 -14.53 -13.32
CA LEU A 54 1.73 -14.21 -12.28
C LEU A 54 1.23 -13.11 -11.34
N ALA A 55 0.67 -12.02 -11.88
CA ALA A 55 0.09 -10.95 -11.08
C ALA A 55 -1.03 -11.50 -10.16
N PHE A 56 -1.90 -12.36 -10.67
CA PHE A 56 -2.94 -12.99 -9.85
C PHE A 56 -2.35 -13.84 -8.71
N GLN A 57 -1.32 -14.64 -9.00
CA GLN A 57 -0.65 -15.48 -8.00
C GLN A 57 0.01 -14.66 -6.89
N TYR A 58 0.78 -13.63 -7.24
CA TYR A 58 1.42 -12.77 -6.25
C TYR A 58 0.39 -12.01 -5.41
N LYS A 59 -0.68 -11.50 -6.03
CA LYS A 59 -1.77 -10.85 -5.30
C LYS A 59 -2.42 -11.79 -4.27
N ALA A 60 -2.74 -13.03 -4.68
CA ALA A 60 -3.30 -14.03 -3.77
C ALA A 60 -2.35 -14.33 -2.59
N SER A 61 -1.05 -14.47 -2.87
CA SER A 61 -0.02 -14.66 -1.83
C SER A 61 0.02 -13.50 -0.84
N ILE A 62 0.03 -12.25 -1.32
CA ILE A 62 0.04 -11.05 -0.47
C ILE A 62 -1.21 -10.98 0.42
N VAL A 63 -2.40 -11.28 -0.15
CA VAL A 63 -3.67 -11.30 0.61
C VAL A 63 -3.64 -12.36 1.70
N GLN A 64 -3.11 -13.55 1.41
CA GLN A 64 -2.96 -14.61 2.39
C GLN A 64 -1.98 -14.19 3.50
N ALA A 65 -0.79 -13.70 3.14
CA ALA A 65 0.21 -13.23 4.08
C ALA A 65 -0.31 -12.09 4.96
N LEU A 66 -1.09 -11.16 4.40
CA LEU A 66 -1.74 -10.09 5.15
C LEU A 66 -2.76 -10.64 6.16
N ARG A 67 -3.59 -11.60 5.76
CA ARG A 67 -4.56 -12.23 6.67
C ARG A 67 -3.88 -12.95 7.83
N GLU A 68 -2.82 -13.68 7.55
CA GLU A 68 -2.02 -14.38 8.56
C GLU A 68 -1.37 -13.37 9.52
N ALA A 69 -0.75 -12.31 8.98
CA ALA A 69 -0.16 -11.24 9.78
C ALA A 69 -1.19 -10.55 10.67
N ILE A 70 -2.40 -10.26 10.17
CA ILE A 70 -3.47 -9.67 10.98
C ILE A 70 -3.84 -10.54 12.17
N SER A 71 -3.84 -11.86 12.00
CA SER A 71 -4.19 -12.81 13.05
C SER A 71 -3.12 -12.91 14.14
N VAL A 72 -1.86 -12.56 13.83
CA VAL A 72 -0.71 -12.68 14.75
C VAL A 72 -0.30 -11.33 15.35
N GLU A 73 -0.35 -10.26 14.57
CA GLU A 73 0.20 -8.95 14.94
C GLU A 73 -0.80 -8.05 15.66
N THR A 74 -2.09 -8.39 15.72
CA THR A 74 -3.08 -7.52 16.38
C THR A 74 -2.80 -7.39 17.89
N PRO A 75 -2.70 -6.17 18.47
CA PRO A 75 -2.99 -4.85 17.86
C PRO A 75 -1.76 -4.09 17.32
N TYR A 76 -0.55 -4.64 17.41
CA TYR A 76 0.72 -4.01 17.03
C TYR A 76 1.24 -4.47 15.67
N PHE A 77 0.83 -3.76 14.61
CA PHE A 77 1.22 -4.09 13.24
C PHE A 77 2.66 -3.65 12.88
N THR A 78 3.37 -4.53 12.18
CA THR A 78 4.67 -4.21 11.58
C THR A 78 4.50 -3.28 10.39
N ASP A 79 5.57 -2.54 10.02
CA ASP A 79 5.55 -1.72 8.81
C ASP A 79 5.30 -2.58 7.57
N SER A 80 5.85 -3.78 7.55
CA SER A 80 5.64 -4.76 6.48
C SER A 80 4.16 -5.08 6.28
N THR A 81 3.40 -5.30 7.36
CA THR A 81 1.96 -5.59 7.28
C THR A 81 1.16 -4.39 6.80
N VAL A 82 1.50 -3.18 7.31
CA VAL A 82 0.89 -1.93 6.83
C VAL A 82 1.16 -1.74 5.34
N ILE A 83 2.38 -1.98 4.87
CA ILE A 83 2.74 -1.84 3.46
C ILE A 83 1.96 -2.82 2.57
N LYS A 84 1.75 -4.08 3.00
CA LYS A 84 0.92 -5.04 2.25
C LYS A 84 -0.49 -4.48 2.01
N ALA A 85 -1.11 -3.91 3.04
CA ALA A 85 -2.45 -3.30 2.90
C ALA A 85 -2.44 -2.08 1.96
N ILE A 86 -1.44 -1.20 2.08
CA ILE A 86 -1.28 -0.03 1.19
C ILE A 86 -1.10 -0.47 -0.27
N MET A 87 -0.26 -1.47 -0.51
CA MET A 87 0.11 -1.91 -1.86
C MET A 87 -1.01 -2.70 -2.54
N LEU A 88 -1.81 -3.46 -1.78
CA LEU A 88 -3.03 -4.05 -2.31
C LEU A 88 -4.03 -2.98 -2.75
N ALA A 89 -4.19 -1.89 -1.96
CA ALA A 89 -5.05 -0.78 -2.38
C ALA A 89 -4.55 -0.12 -3.69
N TYR A 90 -3.23 0.03 -3.86
CA TYR A 90 -2.66 0.52 -5.12
C TYR A 90 -2.89 -0.45 -6.29
N ASP A 91 -2.81 -1.77 -6.10
CA ASP A 91 -3.16 -2.72 -7.17
C ASP A 91 -4.63 -2.59 -7.58
N GLU A 92 -5.55 -2.41 -6.62
CA GLU A 92 -6.96 -2.20 -6.95
C GLU A 92 -7.23 -0.88 -7.67
N LEU A 93 -6.46 0.17 -7.36
CA LEU A 93 -6.51 1.43 -8.11
C LEU A 93 -6.20 1.21 -9.60
N LEU A 94 -5.20 0.37 -9.90
CA LEU A 94 -4.82 0.05 -11.29
C LEU A 94 -5.88 -0.80 -12.01
N ASN A 95 -6.65 -1.61 -11.28
CA ASN A 95 -7.71 -2.45 -11.84
C ASN A 95 -9.09 -1.76 -11.85
N ASN A 96 -9.20 -0.53 -11.34
CA ASN A 96 -10.46 0.19 -11.13
C ASN A 96 -11.47 -0.57 -10.22
N ASP A 97 -10.98 -1.37 -9.26
CA ASP A 97 -11.83 -1.97 -8.23
C ASP A 97 -11.94 -1.04 -7.02
N GLU A 98 -12.84 -0.06 -7.14
CA GLU A 98 -13.05 0.98 -6.15
C GLU A 98 -13.44 0.43 -4.76
N VAL A 99 -14.26 -0.62 -4.72
CA VAL A 99 -14.77 -1.19 -3.47
C VAL A 99 -13.65 -1.89 -2.71
N THR A 100 -12.88 -2.72 -3.40
CA THR A 100 -11.76 -3.45 -2.78
C THR A 100 -10.62 -2.50 -2.43
N MET A 101 -10.34 -1.50 -3.29
CA MET A 101 -9.38 -0.44 -2.99
C MET A 101 -9.72 0.26 -1.68
N LYS A 102 -10.98 0.70 -1.53
CA LYS A 102 -11.44 1.40 -0.33
C LYS A 102 -11.25 0.55 0.93
N ARG A 103 -11.60 -0.73 0.87
CA ARG A 103 -11.45 -1.65 2.02
C ARG A 103 -9.99 -1.81 2.43
N HIS A 104 -9.07 -1.95 1.48
CA HIS A 104 -7.64 -2.00 1.78
C HIS A 104 -7.12 -0.70 2.38
N ALA A 105 -7.57 0.46 1.86
CA ALA A 105 -7.21 1.77 2.41
C ALA A 105 -7.73 1.97 3.84
N GLU A 106 -9.00 1.61 4.12
CA GLU A 106 -9.58 1.65 5.47
C GLU A 106 -8.82 0.72 6.43
N GLY A 107 -8.47 -0.49 5.98
CA GLY A 107 -7.66 -1.43 6.76
C GLY A 107 -6.27 -0.90 7.07
N ALA A 108 -5.59 -0.31 6.09
CA ALA A 108 -4.29 0.33 6.29
C ALA A 108 -4.39 1.49 7.30
N VAL A 109 -5.44 2.30 7.20
CA VAL A 109 -5.70 3.37 8.17
C VAL A 109 -5.89 2.79 9.57
N GLN A 110 -6.72 1.77 9.73
CA GLN A 110 -6.95 1.17 11.04
C GLN A 110 -5.67 0.58 11.66
N MET A 111 -4.84 -0.09 10.88
CA MET A 111 -3.55 -0.63 11.34
C MET A 111 -2.63 0.50 11.84
N VAL A 112 -2.55 1.60 11.10
CA VAL A 112 -1.75 2.77 11.49
C VAL A 112 -2.34 3.46 12.72
N THR A 113 -3.66 3.47 12.90
CA THR A 113 -4.30 4.00 14.13
C THR A 113 -3.82 3.20 15.33
N LEU A 114 -3.91 1.87 15.23
CA LEU A 114 -3.54 0.95 16.30
C LEU A 114 -2.04 0.98 16.61
N LYS A 115 -1.20 1.28 15.60
CA LYS A 115 0.23 1.50 15.77
C LYS A 115 0.57 2.82 16.48
N GLY A 116 -0.37 3.76 16.57
CA GLY A 116 -0.20 5.05 17.25
C GLY A 116 -0.11 6.26 16.30
N GLY A 117 -0.41 6.08 15.01
CA GLY A 117 -0.43 7.15 14.01
C GLY A 117 0.72 7.09 13.00
N PRO A 118 0.66 7.88 11.91
CA PRO A 118 1.59 7.80 10.79
C PRO A 118 3.04 8.12 11.15
N GLN A 119 3.28 8.89 12.21
CA GLN A 119 4.62 9.20 12.73
C GLN A 119 5.34 7.98 13.30
N THR A 120 4.64 6.88 13.53
CA THR A 120 5.22 5.60 14.02
C THR A 120 5.71 4.70 12.89
N LEU A 121 5.45 5.08 11.63
CA LEU A 121 5.89 4.34 10.45
C LEU A 121 7.36 4.63 10.15
N GLY A 122 8.13 3.58 9.88
CA GLY A 122 9.55 3.66 9.60
C GLY A 122 9.89 3.97 8.14
N MET A 123 11.07 3.46 7.73
CA MET A 123 11.64 3.62 6.39
C MET A 123 11.82 5.07 5.94
N ASP A 124 12.31 5.93 6.85
CA ASP A 124 12.58 7.34 6.59
C ASP A 124 11.38 8.08 5.97
N GLY A 125 10.18 7.75 6.44
CA GLY A 125 8.92 8.36 6.00
C GLY A 125 8.40 7.86 4.65
N LEU A 126 9.02 6.83 4.05
CA LEU A 126 8.53 6.24 2.78
C LEU A 126 7.11 5.69 2.94
N VAL A 127 6.86 4.90 3.98
CA VAL A 127 5.55 4.25 4.20
C VAL A 127 4.47 5.31 4.46
N ALA A 128 4.77 6.32 5.27
CA ALA A 128 3.86 7.43 5.50
C ALA A 128 3.55 8.19 4.19
N GLY A 129 4.57 8.45 3.37
CA GLY A 129 4.39 9.08 2.06
C GLY A 129 3.48 8.27 1.12
N LEU A 130 3.66 6.96 1.07
CA LEU A 130 2.81 6.05 0.30
C LEU A 130 1.36 6.07 0.80
N LEU A 131 1.15 6.04 2.12
CA LEU A 131 -0.19 6.12 2.71
C LEU A 131 -0.89 7.44 2.36
N PHE A 132 -0.23 8.58 2.54
CA PHE A 132 -0.83 9.89 2.24
C PHE A 132 -1.14 10.04 0.75
N ASN A 133 -0.25 9.56 -0.12
CA ASN A 133 -0.51 9.53 -1.55
C ASN A 133 -1.70 8.64 -1.90
N LEU A 134 -1.82 7.45 -1.30
CA LEU A 134 -2.96 6.56 -1.49
C LEU A 134 -4.27 7.25 -1.08
N LEU A 135 -4.32 7.83 0.11
CA LEU A 135 -5.52 8.50 0.63
C LEU A 135 -5.94 9.68 -0.25
N SER A 136 -4.97 10.46 -0.77
CA SER A 136 -5.23 11.52 -1.74
C SER A 136 -5.91 10.98 -3.01
N ASN A 137 -5.38 9.88 -3.57
CA ASN A 137 -5.95 9.25 -4.78
C ASN A 137 -7.36 8.69 -4.53
N VAL A 138 -7.56 7.94 -3.44
CA VAL A 138 -8.86 7.35 -3.08
C VAL A 138 -9.93 8.44 -2.92
N ASN A 139 -9.59 9.52 -2.21
CA ASN A 139 -10.53 10.61 -1.94
C ASN A 139 -10.87 11.44 -3.19
N GLN A 140 -9.98 11.50 -4.19
CA GLN A 140 -10.24 12.17 -5.46
C GLN A 140 -11.08 11.31 -6.43
N HIS A 141 -10.96 9.98 -6.40
CA HIS A 141 -11.55 9.10 -7.41
C HIS A 141 -12.95 8.56 -7.05
N ILE A 142 -13.24 8.24 -5.79
CA ILE A 142 -14.45 7.46 -5.43
C ILE A 142 -15.63 8.32 -4.94
N GLY A 143 -15.43 9.60 -4.61
CA GLY A 143 -16.48 10.39 -3.95
C GLY A 143 -16.89 9.85 -2.56
N VAL A 144 -16.17 8.84 -2.05
CA VAL A 144 -16.31 8.25 -0.72
C VAL A 144 -15.01 8.52 0.03
N THR A 145 -15.09 9.27 1.12
CA THR A 145 -13.91 9.73 1.86
C THR A 145 -13.42 8.66 2.82
N VAL A 146 -12.16 8.22 2.67
CA VAL A 146 -11.44 7.52 3.75
C VAL A 146 -10.84 8.60 4.64
N LYS A 147 -11.42 8.74 5.84
CA LYS A 147 -11.05 9.76 6.82
C LYS A 147 -10.22 9.14 7.94
N PRO A 148 -8.90 9.36 7.99
CA PRO A 148 -8.10 8.87 9.10
C PRO A 148 -8.40 9.67 10.38
N PRO A 149 -8.39 9.03 11.57
CA PRO A 149 -8.67 9.73 12.83
C PRO A 149 -7.56 10.73 13.22
N TRP A 150 -6.36 10.57 12.68
CA TRP A 150 -5.25 11.53 12.85
C TRP A 150 -5.28 12.67 11.82
N ASP A 151 -6.34 12.80 11.01
CA ASP A 151 -6.53 13.99 10.18
C ASP A 151 -6.70 15.20 11.13
N PRO A 152 -5.87 16.25 11.01
CA PRO A 152 -5.97 17.44 11.86
C PRO A 152 -7.37 18.09 11.84
N TRP A 153 -8.15 17.90 10.78
CA TRP A 153 -9.54 18.40 10.71
C TRP A 153 -10.54 17.60 11.57
N ILE A 154 -10.20 16.38 11.99
CA ILE A 154 -11.03 15.51 12.86
C ILE A 154 -10.54 15.55 14.30
N ALA A 155 -9.22 15.55 14.52
CA ALA A 155 -8.62 15.59 15.85
C ALA A 155 -9.04 16.83 16.67
N GLY A 156 -9.33 17.96 16.00
CA GLY A 156 -9.85 19.17 16.64
C GLY A 156 -11.31 19.08 17.09
N PHE A 157 -12.10 18.12 16.59
CA PHE A 157 -13.52 17.95 16.92
C PHE A 157 -13.76 16.97 18.08
N GLU A 158 -12.82 16.04 18.31
CA GLU A 158 -12.89 15.08 19.42
C GLU A 158 -12.25 15.62 20.72
N ALA A 159 -11.29 16.54 20.64
CA ALA A 159 -10.73 17.22 21.81
C ALA A 159 -11.69 18.27 22.43
N ALA A 160 -12.86 18.49 21.84
CA ALA A 160 -13.83 19.52 22.23
C ALA A 160 -15.17 18.94 22.74
N ARG A 161 -15.22 17.65 23.13
CA ARG A 161 -16.39 17.03 23.77
C ARG A 161 -16.07 16.49 25.16
#